data_AF-A0A0B5EVJ5-F1
#
_entry.id   AF-A0A0B5EVJ5-F1
#
_cell.length_a   1.000
_cell.length_b   1.000
_cell.length_c   1.000
_cell.angle_alpha   90.00
_cell.angle_beta   90.00
_cell.angle_gamma   90.00
#
_symmetry.space_group_name_H-M   'P 1'
#
loop_
_entity.id
_entity.type
_entity.pdbx_description
1 polymer ?
#
loop_
_entity_poly.entity_id
_entity_poly.type
_entity_poly.pdbx_seq_one_letter_code
_entity_poly.pdbx_strand_id
1 'polypeptide(L)'
;MIVNLQRFSFKPGVSEEEKAEVLAAMRRTGSVESVAYSAVGQDLGDPADGFTHAYLAAVPDLDALERYMHDPVHLAGDEVILPRLARQSAVRLADDPDPELRQAVFAIYDRKVRKYPAWGRQVEALFGGHPRETQEQQEQQEQRG
;
A
#
# COMPACT_ATOMS: atom_id res chain seq x y z
N MET A 1 13.64 -9.61 2.17
CA MET A 1 13.07 -8.25 2.37
C MET A 1 11.97 -8.01 1.35
N ILE A 2 10.80 -7.58 1.82
CA ILE A 2 9.68 -7.17 0.99
C ILE A 2 9.51 -5.66 1.17
N VAL A 3 9.56 -4.90 0.08
CA VAL A 3 9.39 -3.45 0.09
C VAL A 3 8.06 -3.10 -0.56
N ASN A 4 7.25 -2.31 0.14
CA ASN A 4 6.04 -1.70 -0.39
C ASN A 4 6.26 -0.18 -0.51
N LEU A 5 6.39 0.29 -1.76
CA LEU A 5 6.49 1.71 -2.10
C LEU A 5 5.15 2.19 -2.64
N GLN A 6 4.61 3.26 -2.07
CA GLN A 6 3.37 3.88 -2.49
C GLN A 6 3.61 5.34 -2.86
N ARG A 7 3.21 5.74 -4.07
CA ARG A 7 3.10 7.15 -4.48
C ARG A 7 1.64 7.57 -4.37
N PHE A 8 1.36 8.76 -3.84
CA PHE A 8 -0.02 9.22 -3.63
C PHE A 8 -0.19 10.72 -3.79
N SER A 9 -1.45 11.14 -3.89
CA SER A 9 -1.85 12.54 -3.77
C SER A 9 -3.12 12.65 -2.92
N PHE A 10 -3.29 13.82 -2.31
CA PHE A 10 -4.43 14.13 -1.46
C PHE A 10 -5.66 14.55 -2.27
N LYS A 11 -6.85 14.32 -1.73
CA LYS A 11 -8.09 14.87 -2.27
C LYS A 11 -8.04 16.40 -2.31
N PRO A 12 -8.75 17.04 -3.26
CA PRO A 12 -8.97 18.49 -3.20
C PRO A 12 -9.61 18.88 -1.86
N GLY A 13 -9.13 19.99 -1.27
CA GLY A 13 -9.70 20.55 -0.04
C GLY A 13 -9.16 19.99 1.27
N VAL A 14 -8.28 18.97 1.24
CA VAL A 14 -7.57 18.52 2.45
C VAL A 14 -6.62 19.64 2.91
N SER A 15 -6.76 20.10 4.15
CA SER A 15 -5.96 21.19 4.72
C SER A 15 -4.51 20.78 4.96
N GLU A 16 -3.61 21.75 5.17
CA GLU A 16 -2.22 21.44 5.51
C GLU A 16 -2.09 20.73 6.86
N GLU A 17 -2.95 21.06 7.83
CA GLU A 17 -3.02 20.36 9.12
C GLU A 17 -3.45 18.90 8.95
N GLU A 18 -4.47 18.64 8.12
CA GLU A 18 -4.93 17.28 7.82
C GLU A 18 -3.86 16.48 7.04
N LYS A 19 -3.15 17.12 6.11
CA LYS A 19 -2.00 16.49 5.44
C LYS A 19 -0.92 16.12 6.44
N ALA A 20 -0.58 17.03 7.35
CA ALA A 20 0.41 16.77 8.40
C ALA A 20 -0.02 15.61 9.31
N GLU A 21 -1.31 15.51 9.65
CA GLU A 21 -1.88 14.40 10.40
C GLU A 21 -1.72 13.07 9.66
N VAL A 22 -2.03 13.03 8.37
CA VAL A 22 -1.86 11.83 7.52
C VAL A 22 -0.39 11.41 7.45
N LEU A 23 0.52 12.35 7.23
CA LEU A 23 1.96 12.07 7.19
C LEU A 23 2.45 11.56 8.56
N ALA A 24 1.94 12.09 9.66
CA ALA A 24 2.25 11.59 10.99
C ALA A 24 1.70 10.18 11.23
N ALA A 25 0.50 9.87 10.73
CA ALA A 25 -0.07 8.53 10.77
C ALA A 25 0.80 7.54 9.98
N MET A 26 1.23 7.89 8.77
CA MET A 26 2.14 7.07 7.97
C MET A 26 3.49 6.80 8.68
N ARG A 27 4.06 7.81 9.37
CA ARG A 27 5.27 7.63 10.18
C ARG A 27 5.06 6.63 11.31
N ARG A 28 3.92 6.71 12.01
CA ARG A 28 3.58 5.75 13.08
C ARG A 28 3.37 4.35 12.54
N THR A 29 2.66 4.20 11.42
CA THR A 29 2.48 2.90 10.75
C THR A 29 3.82 2.33 10.31
N GLY A 30 4.72 3.14 9.78
CA GLY A 30 6.07 2.74 9.39
C GLY A 30 7.06 2.52 10.54
N SER A 31 6.67 2.77 11.79
CA SER A 31 7.53 2.59 12.97
C SER A 31 7.14 1.39 13.84
N VAL A 32 6.21 0.55 13.39
CA VAL A 32 5.86 -0.68 14.10
C VAL A 32 7.01 -1.70 14.03
N GLU A 33 7.05 -2.61 14.99
CA GLU A 33 8.19 -3.52 15.19
C GLU A 33 8.51 -4.38 13.95
N SER A 34 7.49 -4.76 13.16
CA SER A 34 7.66 -5.56 11.96
C SER A 34 8.31 -4.81 10.78
N VAL A 35 8.55 -3.51 10.89
CA VAL A 35 9.13 -2.67 9.82
C VAL A 35 10.62 -2.45 10.08
N ALA A 36 11.46 -2.90 9.15
CA ALA A 36 12.91 -2.74 9.22
C ALA A 36 13.36 -1.34 8.81
N TYR A 37 12.64 -0.72 7.86
CA TYR A 37 12.90 0.64 7.40
C TYR A 37 11.63 1.26 6.83
N SER A 38 11.42 2.55 7.07
CA SER A 38 10.35 3.31 6.44
C SER A 38 10.75 4.75 6.15
N ALA A 39 10.06 5.34 5.18
CA ALA A 39 10.16 6.76 4.86
C ALA A 39 8.80 7.27 4.38
N VAL A 40 8.51 8.53 4.68
CA VAL A 40 7.37 9.24 4.10
C VAL A 40 7.76 10.69 3.83
N GLY A 41 7.37 11.21 2.68
CA GLY A 41 7.71 12.58 2.29
C GLY A 41 7.28 12.92 0.88
N GLN A 42 8.01 13.85 0.28
CA GLN A 42 7.78 14.33 -1.07
C GLN A 42 8.05 13.23 -2.11
N ASP A 43 7.18 13.13 -3.11
CA ASP A 43 7.44 12.37 -4.34
C ASP A 43 8.34 13.20 -5.26
N LEU A 44 9.45 12.62 -5.72
CA LEU A 44 10.41 13.26 -6.63
C LEU A 44 10.31 12.74 -8.07
N GLY A 45 9.21 12.04 -8.40
CA GLY A 45 8.94 11.55 -9.76
C GLY A 45 8.47 12.64 -10.71
N ASP A 46 8.03 12.24 -11.91
CA ASP A 46 7.49 13.17 -12.90
C ASP A 46 6.22 13.86 -12.37
N PRO A 47 6.18 15.20 -12.24
CA PRO A 47 4.98 15.91 -11.83
C PRO A 47 3.75 15.64 -12.70
N ALA A 48 3.94 15.26 -13.98
CA ALA A 48 2.86 14.90 -14.88
C ALA A 48 2.07 13.66 -14.42
N ASP A 49 2.67 12.80 -13.59
CA ASP A 49 1.98 11.64 -13.00
C ASP A 49 0.91 12.05 -11.98
N GLY A 50 1.00 13.26 -11.42
CA GLY A 50 0.04 13.80 -10.45
C GLY A 50 0.16 13.21 -9.04
N PHE A 51 1.30 12.60 -8.71
CA PHE A 51 1.66 12.23 -7.34
C PHE A 51 2.44 13.37 -6.68
N THR A 52 2.32 13.48 -5.36
CA THR A 52 2.92 14.58 -4.58
C THR A 52 3.76 14.09 -3.42
N HIS A 53 3.43 12.89 -2.92
CA HIS A 53 4.06 12.28 -1.77
C HIS A 53 4.33 10.80 -2.04
N ALA A 54 5.30 10.26 -1.32
CA ALA A 54 5.62 8.85 -1.32
C ALA A 54 5.74 8.30 0.10
N TYR A 55 5.38 7.04 0.28
CA TYR A 55 5.55 6.25 1.48
C TYR A 55 6.25 4.93 1.13
N LEU A 56 7.17 4.50 1.98
CA LEU A 56 7.84 3.22 1.87
C LEU A 56 7.83 2.52 3.23
N ALA A 57 7.51 1.22 3.22
CA ALA A 57 7.77 0.30 4.32
C ALA A 57 8.49 -0.94 3.79
N ALA A 58 9.59 -1.30 4.44
CA ALA A 58 10.37 -2.50 4.18
C ALA A 58 10.21 -3.46 5.37
N VAL A 59 9.72 -4.68 5.10
CA VAL A 59 9.52 -5.74 6.10
C VAL A 59 10.40 -6.95 5.75
N PRO A 60 11.02 -7.62 6.72
CA PRO A 60 12.05 -8.62 6.44
C PRO A 60 11.53 -9.84 5.66
N ASP A 61 10.33 -10.31 5.99
CA ASP A 61 9.75 -11.58 5.51
C ASP A 61 8.20 -11.54 5.52
N LEU A 62 7.58 -12.67 5.15
CA LEU A 62 6.12 -12.82 5.08
C LEU A 62 5.45 -12.80 6.45
N ASP A 63 6.10 -13.29 7.50
CA ASP A 63 5.56 -13.28 8.86
C ASP A 63 5.50 -11.85 9.41
N ALA A 64 6.55 -11.06 9.15
CA ALA A 64 6.56 -9.64 9.43
C ALA A 64 5.53 -8.87 8.60
N LEU A 65 5.33 -9.24 7.33
CA LEU A 65 4.28 -8.64 6.50
C LEU A 65 2.87 -8.92 7.06
N GLU A 66 2.58 -10.16 7.48
CA GLU A 66 1.28 -10.50 8.10
C GLU A 66 1.06 -9.68 9.38
N ARG A 67 2.06 -9.61 10.26
CA ARG A 67 1.99 -8.81 11.49
C ARG A 67 1.79 -7.33 11.18
N TYR A 68 2.57 -6.77 10.26
CA TYR A 68 2.46 -5.39 9.79
C TYR A 68 1.05 -5.08 9.29
N MET A 69 0.49 -5.94 8.43
CA MET A 69 -0.82 -5.74 7.81
C MET A 69 -1.98 -5.77 8.80
N HIS A 70 -1.80 -6.46 9.93
CA HIS A 70 -2.79 -6.63 10.99
C HIS A 70 -2.49 -5.84 12.27
N ASP A 71 -1.39 -5.09 12.30
CA ASP A 71 -1.00 -4.31 13.47
C ASP A 71 -2.08 -3.26 13.80
N PRO A 72 -2.51 -3.13 15.07
CA PRO A 72 -3.49 -2.13 15.47
C PRO A 72 -3.11 -0.69 15.09
N VAL A 73 -1.81 -0.35 15.10
CA VAL A 73 -1.30 0.95 14.66
C VAL A 73 -1.49 1.12 13.17
N HIS A 74 -1.26 0.07 12.37
CA HIS A 74 -1.53 0.10 10.93
C HIS A 74 -3.02 0.29 10.65
N LEU A 75 -3.89 -0.43 11.36
CA LEU A 75 -5.34 -0.33 11.15
C LEU A 75 -5.87 1.06 11.53
N ALA A 76 -5.45 1.61 12.68
CA ALA A 76 -5.81 2.97 13.08
C ALA A 76 -5.21 4.03 12.14
N GLY A 77 -4.01 3.77 11.60
CA GLY A 77 -3.39 4.60 10.58
C GLY A 77 -4.23 4.64 9.30
N ASP A 78 -4.70 3.49 8.81
CA ASP A 78 -5.53 3.38 7.61
C ASP A 78 -6.83 4.20 7.72
N GLU A 79 -7.46 4.24 8.89
CA GLU A 79 -8.65 5.06 9.16
C GLU A 79 -8.40 6.56 8.98
N VAL A 80 -7.20 7.02 9.31
CA VAL A 80 -6.77 8.41 9.09
C VAL A 80 -6.38 8.60 7.63
N ILE A 81 -5.57 7.71 7.07
CA ILE A 81 -4.92 7.88 5.77
C ILE A 81 -5.92 7.77 4.60
N LEU A 82 -6.61 6.63 4.48
CA LEU A 82 -7.36 6.26 3.27
C LEU A 82 -8.42 7.29 2.86
N PRO A 83 -9.20 7.90 3.79
CA PRO A 83 -10.22 8.86 3.43
C PRO A 83 -9.69 10.16 2.81
N ARG A 84 -8.42 10.53 3.02
CA ARG A 84 -7.82 11.78 2.50
C ARG A 84 -7.10 11.62 1.16
N LEU A 85 -6.87 10.40 0.68
CA LEU A 85 -6.12 10.18 -0.56
C LEU A 85 -7.05 10.27 -1.79
N ALA A 86 -6.59 10.97 -2.83
CA ALA A 86 -7.28 11.03 -4.12
C ALA A 86 -6.98 9.79 -4.96
N ARG A 87 -5.72 9.34 -4.94
CA ARG A 87 -5.22 8.21 -5.70
C ARG A 87 -3.93 7.68 -5.06
N GLN A 88 -3.62 6.43 -5.36
CA GLN A 88 -2.32 5.86 -5.06
C GLN A 88 -1.81 4.99 -6.22
N SER A 89 -0.50 4.82 -6.30
CA SER A 89 0.18 3.79 -7.08
C SER A 89 1.11 3.03 -6.16
N ALA A 90 1.20 1.72 -6.33
CA ALA A 90 2.04 0.87 -5.49
C ALA A 90 3.03 0.08 -6.36
N VAL A 91 4.29 0.07 -5.94
CA VAL A 91 5.33 -0.81 -6.45
C VAL A 91 5.76 -1.69 -5.29
N ARG A 92 5.76 -3.00 -5.52
CA ARG A 92 6.30 -3.98 -4.58
C ARG A 92 7.50 -4.65 -5.20
N LEU A 93 8.57 -4.77 -4.43
CA LEU A 93 9.75 -5.54 -4.81
C LEU A 93 10.19 -6.39 -3.63
N ALA A 94 10.90 -7.46 -3.94
CA ALA A 94 11.58 -8.28 -2.97
C ALA A 94 12.95 -8.68 -3.51
N ASP A 95 13.89 -8.93 -2.60
CA ASP A 95 15.22 -9.48 -2.90
C ASP A 95 15.27 -11.01 -2.80
N ASP A 96 14.18 -11.62 -2.36
CA ASP A 96 14.02 -13.07 -2.31
C ASP A 96 13.63 -13.59 -3.72
N PRO A 97 14.39 -14.55 -4.29
CA PRO A 97 14.16 -15.07 -5.63
C PRO A 97 13.03 -16.10 -5.72
N ASP A 98 12.33 -16.43 -4.62
CA ASP A 98 11.23 -17.38 -4.62
C ASP A 98 10.12 -16.97 -5.61
N PRO A 99 9.84 -17.77 -6.66
CA PRO A 99 8.78 -17.46 -7.62
C PRO A 99 7.38 -17.46 -7.00
N GLU A 100 7.17 -18.13 -5.85
CA GLU A 100 5.86 -18.19 -5.17
C GLU A 100 5.60 -16.98 -4.26
N LEU A 101 6.62 -16.15 -4.00
CA LEU A 101 6.53 -15.03 -3.06
C LEU A 101 5.42 -14.04 -3.42
N ARG A 102 5.25 -13.76 -4.71
CA ARG A 102 4.17 -12.88 -5.19
C ARG A 102 2.81 -13.40 -4.73
N GLN A 103 2.55 -14.69 -4.93
CA GLN A 103 1.29 -15.31 -4.54
C GLN A 103 1.08 -15.28 -3.03
N ALA A 104 2.12 -15.55 -2.25
CA ALA A 104 2.06 -15.50 -0.79
C ALA A 104 1.73 -14.10 -0.26
N VAL A 105 2.34 -13.04 -0.83
CA VAL A 105 2.02 -11.63 -0.51
C VAL A 105 0.57 -11.30 -0.84
N PHE A 106 0.06 -11.75 -1.98
CA PHE A 106 -1.36 -11.53 -2.33
C PHE A 106 -2.30 -12.31 -1.41
N ALA A 107 -1.94 -13.52 -0.98
CA ALA A 107 -2.74 -14.29 -0.03
C ALA A 107 -2.88 -13.57 1.34
N ILE A 108 -1.83 -12.90 1.81
CA ILE A 108 -1.86 -12.03 3.01
C ILE A 108 -2.86 -10.88 2.82
N TYR A 109 -2.74 -10.15 1.70
CA TYR A 109 -3.64 -9.05 1.38
C TYR A 109 -5.11 -9.51 1.33
N ASP A 110 -5.37 -10.63 0.66
CA ASP A 110 -6.68 -11.25 0.55
C ASP A 110 -7.28 -11.62 1.92
N ARG A 111 -6.46 -12.16 2.83
CA ARG A 111 -6.90 -12.41 4.21
C ARG A 111 -7.31 -11.11 4.91
N LYS A 112 -6.54 -10.02 4.73
CA LYS A 112 -6.90 -8.70 5.27
C LYS A 112 -8.21 -8.18 4.70
N VAL A 113 -8.43 -8.28 3.38
CA VAL A 113 -9.69 -7.87 2.73
C VAL A 113 -10.88 -8.66 3.28
N ARG A 114 -10.76 -9.99 3.40
CA ARG A 114 -11.84 -10.83 3.96
C ARG A 114 -12.14 -10.48 5.42
N LYS A 115 -11.10 -10.19 6.21
CA LYS A 115 -11.23 -9.84 7.63
C LYS A 115 -11.80 -8.43 7.83
N TYR A 116 -11.43 -7.48 6.98
CA TYR A 116 -11.80 -6.07 7.06
C TYR A 116 -12.38 -5.57 5.72
N PRO A 117 -13.62 -5.97 5.36
CA PRO A 117 -14.19 -5.67 4.06
C PRO A 117 -14.38 -4.16 3.79
N ALA A 118 -14.59 -3.34 4.84
CA ALA A 118 -14.68 -1.89 4.69
C ALA A 118 -13.36 -1.26 4.26
N TRP A 119 -12.24 -1.72 4.83
CA TRP A 119 -10.91 -1.33 4.41
C TRP A 119 -10.64 -1.72 2.96
N GLY A 120 -10.99 -2.95 2.57
CA GLY A 120 -10.83 -3.42 1.19
C GLY A 120 -11.51 -2.51 0.16
N ARG A 121 -12.75 -2.09 0.42
CA ARG A 121 -13.47 -1.15 -0.46
C ARG A 121 -12.79 0.22 -0.56
N GLN A 122 -12.23 0.73 0.54
CA GLN A 122 -11.50 2.01 0.52
C GLN A 122 -10.23 1.91 -0.32
N VAL A 123 -9.47 0.80 -0.17
CA VAL A 123 -8.26 0.57 -0.95
C VAL A 123 -8.58 0.43 -2.45
N GLU A 124 -9.59 -0.36 -2.80
CA GLU A 124 -10.04 -0.55 -4.18
C GLU A 124 -10.43 0.78 -4.87
N ALA A 125 -11.11 1.67 -4.14
CA ALA A 125 -11.47 2.99 -4.64
C ALA A 125 -10.25 3.86 -4.99
N LEU A 126 -9.11 3.69 -4.31
CA LEU A 126 -7.88 4.47 -4.57
C LEU A 126 -7.09 4.02 -5.79
N PHE A 127 -7.27 2.77 -6.23
CA PHE A 127 -6.65 2.21 -7.43
C PHE A 127 -7.55 2.33 -8.67
N GLY A 128 -8.62 3.15 -8.59
CA GLY A 128 -9.46 3.48 -9.75
C GLY A 128 -10.42 2.38 -10.19
N GLY A 129 -10.84 1.48 -9.29
CA GLY A 129 -11.84 0.45 -9.60
C GLY A 129 -11.43 -0.44 -10.78
N HIS A 130 -10.19 -0.92 -10.80
CA HIS A 130 -9.84 -2.06 -11.63
C HIS A 130 -10.24 -3.34 -10.88
N PRO A 131 -11.22 -4.11 -11.39
CA PRO A 131 -11.54 -5.40 -10.81
C PRO A 131 -10.30 -6.29 -10.90
N ARG A 132 -10.24 -7.29 -10.01
CA ARG A 132 -9.31 -8.43 -10.11
C ARG A 132 -9.25 -9.09 -11.50
N GLU A 133 -10.19 -8.77 -12.40
CA GLU A 133 -10.29 -9.22 -13.79
C GLU A 133 -9.08 -8.86 -14.66
N THR A 134 -8.39 -7.72 -14.46
CA THR A 134 -7.20 -7.40 -15.28
C THR A 134 -5.97 -8.25 -14.95
N GLN A 135 -5.90 -8.81 -13.75
CA GLN A 135 -4.79 -9.69 -13.34
C GLN A 135 -4.98 -11.10 -13.91
N GLU A 136 -6.21 -11.64 -13.84
CA GLU A 136 -6.55 -12.92 -14.50
C GLU A 136 -6.45 -12.82 -16.03
N GLN A 137 -6.76 -11.67 -16.63
CA GLN A 137 -6.61 -11.46 -18.08
C GLN A 137 -5.15 -11.32 -18.52
N GLN A 138 -4.27 -10.73 -17.69
CA GLN A 138 -2.82 -10.72 -17.93
C GLN A 138 -2.23 -12.13 -17.81
N GLU A 139 -2.60 -12.88 -16.77
CA GLU A 139 -2.15 -14.27 -16.59
C GLU A 139 -2.65 -15.20 -17.71
N GLN A 140 -3.87 -14.97 -18.24
CA GLN A 140 -4.40 -15.72 -19.39
C GLN A 140 -3.77 -15.33 -20.73
N GLN A 141 -3.29 -14.08 -20.89
CA GLN A 141 -2.53 -13.67 -22.08
C GLN A 141 -1.10 -14.23 -22.06
N GLU A 142 -0.45 -14.28 -20.90
CA GLU A 142 0.88 -14.87 -20.73
C GLU A 142 0.88 -16.40 -20.90
N GLN A 143 -0.22 -17.09 -20.57
CA GLN A 143 -0.38 -18.54 -20.82
C GLN A 143 -0.74 -18.90 -22.27
N ARG A 144 -1.01 -17.91 -23.13
CA ARG A 144 -1.37 -18.11 -24.55
C ARG A 144 -0.27 -17.71 -25.54
N GLY A 145 0.86 -17.20 -25.05
CA GLY A 145 2.06 -16.90 -25.85
C GLY A 145 3.14 -17.96 -25.69
#